data_AF-A0A3B8UXX5-F1
#
_entry.id   AF-A0A3B8UXX5-F1
#
_cell.length_a   1.000
_cell.length_b   1.000
_cell.length_c   1.000
_cell.angle_alpha   90.00
_cell.angle_beta   90.00
_cell.angle_gamma   90.00
#
_symmetry.space_group_name_H-M   'P 1'
#
loop_
_entity.id
_entity.type
_entity.pdbx_description
1 polymer ?
#
loop_
_entity_poly.entity_id
_entity_poly.type
_entity_poly.pdbx_seq_one_letter_code
_entity_poly.pdbx_strand_id
1 'polypeptide(L)'
;MFGSIAFGQSSAEFEVIEGSTAGLTLTVTIDTSIGTSSDVDTTVQQVTGFANANFDPAIPPFLAMELPELEFNLGTGDVSYDLFCLPIFGCQTLEITVSDFIIRLDKGGVSAPFEGDTAFFPDAPFVSSFNYSVTGDLVNIEGSNVVPDFYSFGADVIPLKGNDLLMDNLLLQTFSFELDPADLPVGVNNVTIEAQVDLSGTMLFGTLESACSPGDFNCDGCVDGGDLGILLAAWGTPGSDLSGDGSTDGADLGIFLSLWGC
;
A
#
# COMPACT_ATOMS: atom_id res chain seq x y z
N MET A 1 30.47 8.44 -1.70
CA MET A 1 29.53 7.84 -2.65
C MET A 1 28.20 8.51 -2.34
N PHE A 2 27.87 9.58 -3.05
CA PHE A 2 26.68 10.37 -2.77
C PHE A 2 25.48 9.59 -3.27
N GLY A 3 24.63 9.12 -2.35
CA GLY A 3 23.29 8.65 -2.69
C GLY A 3 22.49 9.85 -3.19
N SER A 4 22.20 9.88 -4.48
CA SER A 4 21.12 10.71 -5.00
C SER A 4 19.84 10.05 -4.56
N ILE A 5 19.19 10.60 -3.55
CA ILE A 5 17.79 10.30 -3.27
C ILE A 5 17.05 11.04 -4.38
N ALA A 6 16.70 10.32 -5.46
CA ALA A 6 15.79 10.87 -6.44
C ALA A 6 14.45 11.02 -5.73
N PHE A 7 14.12 12.23 -5.31
CA PHE A 7 12.72 12.56 -5.01
C PHE A 7 11.94 12.30 -6.29
N GLY A 8 10.84 11.54 -6.22
CA GLY A 8 9.98 11.38 -7.39
C GLY A 8 9.58 12.74 -7.95
N GLN A 9 9.57 12.84 -9.27
CA GLN A 9 9.33 14.09 -9.99
C GLN A 9 7.82 14.40 -10.12
N SER A 10 6.98 13.42 -9.87
CA SER A 10 5.53 13.55 -9.71
C SER A 10 5.05 12.67 -8.56
N SER A 11 3.84 12.95 -8.07
CA SER A 11 3.19 12.19 -7.00
C SER A 11 1.75 11.84 -7.36
N ALA A 12 1.20 10.80 -6.76
CA ALA A 12 -0.24 10.56 -6.79
C ALA A 12 -0.71 10.08 -5.43
N GLU A 13 -1.81 10.66 -4.97
CA GLU A 13 -2.60 10.12 -3.86
C GLU A 13 -3.63 9.15 -4.45
N PHE A 14 -3.59 7.92 -3.99
CA PHE A 14 -4.47 6.82 -4.39
C PHE A 14 -5.48 6.54 -3.29
N GLU A 15 -6.73 6.32 -3.65
CA GLU A 15 -7.77 5.82 -2.76
C GLU A 15 -8.27 4.45 -3.22
N VAL A 16 -8.51 3.53 -2.29
CA VAL A 16 -9.15 2.25 -2.61
C VAL A 16 -10.54 2.50 -3.19
N ILE A 17 -10.81 1.89 -4.36
CA ILE A 17 -12.09 2.05 -5.06
C ILE A 17 -13.21 1.45 -4.22
N GLU A 18 -14.32 2.20 -4.08
CA GLU A 18 -15.51 1.75 -3.35
C GLU A 18 -16.01 0.38 -3.86
N GLY A 19 -16.25 -0.54 -2.92
CA GLY A 19 -16.68 -1.91 -3.22
C GLY A 19 -15.53 -2.91 -3.45
N SER A 20 -14.27 -2.46 -3.35
CA SER A 20 -13.10 -3.34 -3.32
C SER A 20 -13.18 -4.34 -2.17
N THR A 21 -12.66 -5.54 -2.39
CA THR A 21 -12.67 -6.63 -1.40
C THR A 21 -11.34 -7.33 -1.29
N ALA A 22 -11.06 -7.87 -0.12
CA ALA A 22 -9.95 -8.80 0.12
C ALA A 22 -10.48 -10.13 0.65
N GLY A 23 -9.92 -11.23 0.14
CA GLY A 23 -10.04 -12.52 0.79
C GLY A 23 -9.06 -12.60 1.95
N LEU A 24 -9.53 -13.01 3.12
CA LEU A 24 -8.69 -13.24 4.29
C LEU A 24 -8.81 -14.71 4.68
N THR A 25 -7.75 -15.48 4.45
CA THR A 25 -7.64 -16.85 4.90
C THR A 25 -6.71 -16.90 6.11
N LEU A 26 -7.22 -17.40 7.23
CA LEU A 26 -6.49 -17.54 8.47
C LEU A 26 -6.35 -19.01 8.82
N THR A 27 -5.12 -19.46 9.01
CA THR A 27 -4.83 -20.79 9.55
C THR A 27 -4.36 -20.64 10.99
N VAL A 28 -5.09 -21.24 11.92
CA VAL A 28 -4.71 -21.30 13.33
C VAL A 28 -4.07 -22.65 13.61
N THR A 29 -2.93 -22.64 14.28
CA THR A 29 -2.26 -23.83 14.79
C THR A 29 -2.03 -23.68 16.29
N ILE A 30 -2.54 -24.62 17.09
CA ILE A 30 -2.37 -24.68 18.54
C ILE A 30 -1.53 -25.91 18.90
N ASP A 31 -0.37 -25.66 19.50
CA ASP A 31 0.46 -26.69 20.08
C ASP A 31 0.21 -26.82 21.58
N THR A 32 -0.01 -28.03 22.05
CA THR A 32 -0.17 -28.35 23.47
C THR A 32 0.77 -29.46 23.89
N SER A 33 0.89 -29.69 25.18
CA SER A 33 1.67 -30.83 25.72
C SER A 33 1.13 -32.21 25.30
N ILE A 34 -0.11 -32.28 24.79
CA ILE A 34 -0.77 -33.53 24.41
C ILE A 34 -0.91 -33.72 22.90
N GLY A 35 -0.58 -32.70 22.10
CA GLY A 35 -0.63 -32.73 20.65
C GLY A 35 -0.87 -31.36 20.01
N THR A 36 -0.84 -31.35 18.69
CA THR A 36 -1.08 -30.17 17.85
C THR A 36 -2.44 -30.29 17.18
N SER A 37 -3.17 -29.19 17.10
CA SER A 37 -4.38 -29.07 16.28
C SER A 37 -4.27 -27.84 15.40
N SER A 38 -4.77 -27.93 14.18
CA SER A 38 -4.84 -26.80 13.26
C SER A 38 -6.15 -26.85 12.51
N ASP A 39 -6.68 -25.67 12.21
CA ASP A 39 -7.83 -25.49 11.35
C ASP A 39 -7.69 -24.18 10.55
N VAL A 40 -8.44 -24.06 9.47
CA VAL A 40 -8.37 -22.93 8.53
C VAL A 40 -9.77 -22.43 8.20
N ASP A 41 -9.93 -21.12 8.21
CA ASP A 41 -11.16 -20.47 7.78
C ASP A 41 -10.87 -19.29 6.86
N THR A 42 -11.88 -18.87 6.10
CA THR A 42 -11.76 -17.77 5.14
C THR A 42 -12.98 -16.86 5.20
N THR A 43 -12.72 -15.56 5.23
CA THR A 43 -13.76 -14.52 5.10
C THR A 43 -13.41 -13.57 3.95
N VAL A 44 -14.42 -12.86 3.45
CA VAL A 44 -14.24 -11.79 2.45
C VAL A 44 -14.63 -10.47 3.08
N GLN A 45 -13.69 -9.53 3.06
CA GLN A 45 -13.82 -8.24 3.71
C GLN A 45 -13.92 -7.13 2.67
N GLN A 46 -14.76 -6.13 2.95
CA GLN A 46 -14.69 -4.86 2.24
C GLN A 46 -13.38 -4.17 2.65
N VAL A 47 -12.69 -3.61 1.67
CA VAL A 47 -11.42 -2.92 1.89
C VAL A 47 -11.61 -1.44 1.65
N THR A 48 -11.13 -0.65 2.60
CA THR A 48 -10.86 0.77 2.38
C THR A 48 -9.37 1.02 2.59
N GLY A 49 -8.88 2.19 2.22
CA GLY A 49 -7.47 2.46 2.31
C GLY A 49 -7.03 3.51 1.32
N PHE A 50 -5.73 3.78 1.35
CA PHE A 50 -5.11 4.77 0.51
C PHE A 50 -3.63 4.44 0.32
N ALA A 51 -3.01 5.07 -0.67
CA ALA A 51 -1.57 5.03 -0.86
C ALA A 51 -1.08 6.38 -1.37
N ASN A 52 0.10 6.81 -0.92
CA ASN A 52 0.81 7.93 -1.51
C ASN A 52 1.99 7.37 -2.26
N ALA A 53 2.16 7.74 -3.52
CA ALA A 53 3.28 7.30 -4.32
C ALA A 53 3.97 8.46 -5.04
N ASN A 54 5.29 8.36 -5.18
CA ASN A 54 6.10 9.25 -6.00
C ASN A 54 6.69 8.47 -7.18
N PHE A 55 6.80 9.12 -8.34
CA PHE A 55 7.22 8.48 -9.58
C PHE A 55 8.43 9.16 -10.21
N ASP A 56 9.28 8.37 -10.87
CA ASP A 56 10.41 8.84 -11.66
C ASP A 56 10.47 8.04 -12.99
N PRO A 57 10.44 8.70 -14.17
CA PRO A 57 10.27 10.14 -14.40
C PRO A 57 8.86 10.64 -14.06
N ALA A 58 8.64 11.96 -14.18
CA ALA A 58 7.38 12.61 -13.82
C ALA A 58 6.15 12.10 -14.61
N ILE A 59 6.37 11.51 -15.79
CA ILE A 59 5.33 10.99 -16.68
C ILE A 59 5.61 9.52 -17.04
N PRO A 60 4.57 8.73 -17.36
CA PRO A 60 4.76 7.37 -17.85
C PRO A 60 5.51 7.33 -19.20
N PRO A 61 6.27 6.26 -19.49
CA PRO A 61 6.47 5.08 -18.66
C PRO A 61 7.38 5.38 -17.46
N PHE A 62 6.92 5.00 -16.27
CA PHE A 62 7.69 5.18 -15.04
C PHE A 62 8.83 4.16 -14.99
N LEU A 63 9.97 4.59 -14.46
CA LEU A 63 11.16 3.75 -14.26
C LEU A 63 11.31 3.31 -12.81
N ALA A 64 10.83 4.12 -11.87
CA ALA A 64 10.81 3.80 -10.45
C ALA A 64 9.59 4.41 -9.75
N MET A 65 9.22 3.79 -8.63
CA MET A 65 8.23 4.28 -7.68
C MET A 65 8.84 4.31 -6.28
N GLU A 66 8.50 5.34 -5.53
CA GLU A 66 8.52 5.34 -4.08
C GLU A 66 7.07 5.24 -3.57
N LEU A 67 6.85 4.45 -2.54
CA LEU A 67 5.57 4.31 -1.85
C LEU A 67 5.78 4.70 -0.37
N PRO A 68 5.77 6.01 -0.04
CA PRO A 68 5.97 6.47 1.33
C PRO A 68 4.91 5.99 2.30
N GLU A 69 3.68 5.81 1.82
CA GLU A 69 2.53 5.47 2.63
C GLU A 69 1.58 4.56 1.84
N LEU A 70 1.12 3.52 2.52
CA LEU A 70 0.11 2.59 2.02
C LEU A 70 -0.62 2.07 3.25
N GLU A 71 -1.95 2.07 3.21
CA GLU A 71 -2.78 1.52 4.25
C GLU A 71 -3.98 0.80 3.64
N PHE A 72 -4.23 -0.42 4.10
CA PHE A 72 -5.45 -1.17 3.88
C PHE A 72 -6.16 -1.38 5.21
N ASN A 73 -7.44 -1.07 5.26
CA ASN A 73 -8.34 -1.37 6.36
C ASN A 73 -9.33 -2.44 5.92
N LEU A 74 -9.21 -3.61 6.53
CA LEU A 74 -10.03 -4.80 6.27
C LEU A 74 -11.24 -4.90 7.23
N GLY A 75 -11.41 -3.92 8.12
CA GLY A 75 -12.56 -3.80 9.01
C GLY A 75 -12.67 -4.96 10.01
N THR A 76 -13.88 -5.54 10.09
CA THR A 76 -14.22 -6.59 11.05
C THR A 76 -14.63 -7.88 10.35
N GLY A 77 -13.99 -8.99 10.70
CA GLY A 77 -14.30 -10.32 10.20
C GLY A 77 -14.45 -11.32 11.34
N ASP A 78 -15.29 -12.33 11.09
CA ASP A 78 -15.51 -13.44 12.00
C ASP A 78 -14.99 -14.72 11.34
N VAL A 79 -14.29 -15.56 12.11
CA VAL A 79 -13.80 -16.86 11.70
C VAL A 79 -14.05 -17.90 12.79
N SER A 80 -14.34 -19.13 12.39
CA SER A 80 -14.68 -20.23 13.30
C SER A 80 -13.74 -21.40 13.05
N TYR A 81 -13.20 -21.96 14.14
CA TYR A 81 -12.27 -23.08 14.09
C TYR A 81 -12.75 -24.27 14.91
N ASP A 82 -12.66 -25.46 14.34
CA ASP A 82 -12.93 -26.73 14.99
C ASP A 82 -11.61 -27.46 15.31
N LEU A 83 -11.19 -27.40 16.57
CA LEU A 83 -9.90 -27.91 17.03
C LEU A 83 -10.04 -29.18 17.89
N PHE A 84 -8.98 -29.99 17.94
CA PHE A 84 -8.86 -31.19 18.79
C PHE A 84 -10.08 -32.15 18.68
N CYS A 85 -10.55 -32.40 17.46
CA CYS A 85 -11.70 -33.25 17.18
C CYS A 85 -11.52 -34.70 17.63
N LEU A 86 -12.43 -35.20 18.47
CA LEU A 86 -12.46 -36.59 18.95
C LEU A 86 -13.69 -37.36 18.43
N PRO A 87 -13.56 -38.64 18.01
CA PRO A 87 -14.64 -39.39 17.34
C PRO A 87 -15.97 -39.50 18.09
N ILE A 88 -15.98 -39.34 19.42
CA ILE A 88 -17.18 -39.48 20.28
C ILE A 88 -17.57 -38.14 20.91
N PHE A 89 -16.63 -37.20 21.06
CA PHE A 89 -16.83 -35.96 21.81
C PHE A 89 -17.00 -34.72 20.92
N GLY A 90 -16.82 -34.85 19.61
CA GLY A 90 -16.86 -33.71 18.69
C GLY A 90 -15.57 -32.90 18.73
N CYS A 91 -15.60 -31.71 18.14
CA CYS A 91 -14.51 -30.74 18.13
C CYS A 91 -14.70 -29.71 19.24
N GLN A 92 -13.62 -29.07 19.64
CA GLN A 92 -13.65 -27.85 20.44
C GLN A 92 -13.75 -26.68 19.47
N THR A 93 -14.87 -25.97 19.52
CA THR A 93 -15.12 -24.84 18.62
C THR A 93 -14.58 -23.55 19.23
N LEU A 94 -13.93 -22.75 18.40
CA LEU A 94 -13.34 -21.47 18.75
C LEU A 94 -13.80 -20.41 17.75
N GLU A 95 -14.61 -19.47 18.21
CA GLU A 95 -15.06 -18.32 17.45
C GLU A 95 -14.10 -17.15 17.68
N ILE A 96 -13.57 -16.57 16.61
CA ILE A 96 -12.70 -15.40 16.67
C ILE A 96 -13.29 -14.28 15.84
N THR A 97 -13.55 -13.16 16.49
CA THR A 97 -13.84 -11.89 15.82
C THR A 97 -12.57 -11.06 15.80
N VAL A 98 -12.13 -10.64 14.62
CA VAL A 98 -11.06 -9.65 14.43
C VAL A 98 -11.70 -8.35 14.01
N SER A 99 -11.38 -7.24 14.66
CA SER A 99 -11.89 -5.91 14.30
C SER A 99 -10.76 -4.90 14.12
N ASP A 100 -11.05 -3.82 13.40
CA ASP A 100 -10.10 -2.75 13.10
C ASP A 100 -8.79 -3.29 12.50
N PHE A 101 -8.90 -4.28 11.61
CA PHE A 101 -7.73 -4.90 11.01
C PHE A 101 -7.13 -3.98 9.95
N ILE A 102 -6.00 -3.38 10.29
CA ILE A 102 -5.26 -2.43 9.45
C ILE A 102 -3.91 -3.05 9.10
N ILE A 103 -3.53 -2.97 7.82
CA ILE A 103 -2.21 -3.30 7.30
C ILE A 103 -1.65 -2.03 6.68
N ARG A 104 -0.51 -1.53 7.17
CA ARG A 104 0.09 -0.31 6.63
C ARG A 104 1.60 -0.40 6.54
N LEU A 105 2.20 0.34 5.62
CA LEU A 105 3.65 0.50 5.59
C LEU A 105 4.14 1.22 6.85
N ASP A 106 5.30 0.80 7.36
CA ASP A 106 5.97 1.51 8.44
C ASP A 106 6.62 2.81 7.93
N LYS A 107 7.03 3.66 8.88
CA LYS A 107 7.74 4.91 8.60
C LYS A 107 8.96 4.65 7.73
N GLY A 108 9.06 5.42 6.65
CA GLY A 108 10.14 5.35 5.67
C GLY A 108 9.72 4.74 4.35
N GLY A 109 8.56 4.06 4.30
CA GLY A 109 7.98 3.53 3.06
C GLY A 109 8.89 2.54 2.34
N VAL A 110 8.69 2.41 1.03
CA VAL A 110 9.49 1.55 0.15
C VAL A 110 9.76 2.22 -1.19
N SER A 111 10.73 1.71 -1.93
CA SER A 111 10.94 2.10 -3.33
C SER A 111 11.38 0.91 -4.16
N ALA A 112 11.01 0.91 -5.44
CA ALA A 112 11.35 -0.14 -6.38
C ALA A 112 11.43 0.42 -7.81
N PRO A 113 12.30 -0.15 -8.68
CA PRO A 113 12.18 0.06 -10.11
C PRO A 113 10.93 -0.65 -10.64
N PHE A 114 10.41 -0.16 -11.77
CA PHE A 114 9.37 -0.85 -12.52
C PHE A 114 9.96 -1.92 -13.44
N GLU A 115 9.29 -3.07 -13.51
CA GLU A 115 9.47 -4.08 -14.57
C GLU A 115 8.17 -4.16 -15.38
N GLY A 116 8.12 -3.45 -16.51
CA GLY A 116 6.85 -3.19 -17.19
C GLY A 116 6.02 -2.20 -16.39
N ASP A 117 4.80 -2.58 -16.03
CA ASP A 117 3.90 -1.77 -15.19
C ASP A 117 3.96 -2.18 -13.71
N THR A 118 4.76 -3.20 -13.37
CA THR A 118 4.82 -3.77 -12.02
C THR A 118 5.93 -3.14 -11.19
N ALA A 119 5.59 -2.65 -10.00
CA ALA A 119 6.53 -2.33 -8.94
C ALA A 119 6.49 -3.45 -7.89
N PHE A 120 7.66 -4.06 -7.60
CA PHE A 120 7.78 -5.15 -6.62
C PHE A 120 8.76 -4.78 -5.51
N PHE A 121 8.28 -4.89 -4.28
CA PHE A 121 8.98 -4.53 -3.05
C PHE A 121 9.24 -5.83 -2.25
N PRO A 122 10.42 -6.47 -2.39
CA PRO A 122 10.66 -7.78 -1.78
C PRO A 122 10.66 -7.77 -0.25
N ASP A 123 11.11 -6.68 0.35
CA ASP A 123 11.31 -6.54 1.80
C ASP A 123 10.60 -5.27 2.31
N ALA A 124 9.28 -5.20 2.13
CA ALA A 124 8.50 -4.03 2.55
C ALA A 124 8.22 -4.07 4.08
N PRO A 125 8.56 -3.01 4.83
CA PRO A 125 8.27 -2.94 6.25
C PRO A 125 6.79 -2.59 6.43
N PHE A 126 6.04 -3.50 7.02
CA PHE A 126 4.65 -3.27 7.36
C PHE A 126 4.43 -3.35 8.86
N VAL A 127 3.38 -2.65 9.30
CA VAL A 127 2.83 -2.74 10.65
C VAL A 127 1.37 -3.10 10.52
N SER A 128 1.04 -4.33 10.92
CA SER A 128 -0.34 -4.79 11.03
C SER A 128 -0.88 -4.48 12.42
N SER A 129 -2.12 -4.02 12.53
CA SER A 129 -2.79 -3.84 13.83
C SER A 129 -4.22 -4.31 13.78
N PHE A 130 -4.69 -4.93 14.87
CA PHE A 130 -6.05 -5.42 14.97
C PHE A 130 -6.44 -5.62 16.43
N ASN A 131 -7.74 -5.56 16.68
CA ASN A 131 -8.37 -6.02 17.91
C ASN A 131 -8.90 -7.44 17.68
N TYR A 132 -8.96 -8.24 18.74
CA TYR A 132 -9.52 -9.59 18.66
C TYR A 132 -10.37 -9.91 19.89
N SER A 133 -11.42 -10.70 19.67
CA SER A 133 -12.22 -11.35 20.70
C SER A 133 -12.32 -12.83 20.34
N VAL A 134 -11.95 -13.70 21.27
CA VAL A 134 -11.97 -15.15 21.09
C VAL A 134 -12.95 -15.72 22.10
N THR A 135 -13.98 -16.40 21.60
CA THR A 135 -14.98 -17.10 22.40
C THR A 135 -14.92 -18.58 22.10
N GLY A 136 -14.71 -19.40 23.12
CA GLY A 136 -14.82 -20.85 23.03
C GLY A 136 -15.40 -21.44 24.30
N ASP A 137 -15.56 -22.76 24.32
CA ASP A 137 -16.19 -23.48 25.44
C ASP A 137 -15.51 -23.24 26.81
N LEU A 138 -14.22 -22.94 26.80
CA LEU A 138 -13.38 -22.81 28.01
C LEU A 138 -12.56 -21.51 28.06
N VAL A 139 -12.65 -20.66 27.04
CA VAL A 139 -11.81 -19.48 26.88
C VAL A 139 -12.67 -18.32 26.42
N ASN A 140 -12.50 -17.18 27.09
CA ASN A 140 -12.95 -15.90 26.61
C ASN A 140 -11.80 -14.91 26.81
N ILE A 141 -11.18 -14.48 25.71
CA ILE A 141 -10.07 -13.53 25.73
C ILE A 141 -10.35 -12.41 24.73
N GLU A 142 -9.97 -11.21 25.11
CA GLU A 142 -10.01 -10.03 24.26
C GLU A 142 -8.66 -9.34 24.35
N GLY A 143 -8.22 -8.76 23.24
CA GLY A 143 -6.97 -8.05 23.20
C GLY A 143 -6.79 -7.26 21.92
N SER A 144 -5.61 -6.68 21.79
CA SER A 144 -5.17 -6.00 20.59
C SER A 144 -3.72 -6.32 20.32
N ASN A 145 -3.34 -6.29 19.05
CA ASN A 145 -1.98 -6.55 18.62
C ASN A 145 -1.53 -5.49 17.64
N VAL A 146 -0.22 -5.23 17.67
CA VAL A 146 0.51 -4.43 16.68
C VAL A 146 1.75 -5.24 16.32
N VAL A 147 1.82 -5.67 15.06
CA VAL A 147 2.81 -6.63 14.57
C VAL A 147 3.62 -5.95 13.45
N PRO A 148 4.81 -5.42 13.77
CA PRO A 148 5.76 -5.00 12.74
C PRO A 148 6.42 -6.23 12.11
N ASP A 149 6.48 -6.28 10.78
CA ASP A 149 7.13 -7.36 10.04
C ASP A 149 7.61 -6.89 8.65
N PHE A 150 8.37 -7.74 7.96
CA PHE A 150 8.83 -7.53 6.60
C PHE A 150 8.29 -8.62 5.69
N TYR A 151 7.57 -8.23 4.66
CA TYR A 151 7.06 -9.16 3.67
C TYR A 151 7.00 -8.53 2.28
N SER A 152 6.99 -9.36 1.25
CA SER A 152 6.94 -8.86 -0.12
C SER A 152 5.57 -8.25 -0.44
N PHE A 153 5.60 -7.11 -1.11
CA PHE A 153 4.43 -6.46 -1.69
C PHE A 153 4.68 -6.16 -3.18
N GLY A 154 3.64 -6.21 -3.99
CA GLY A 154 3.72 -5.83 -5.40
C GLY A 154 2.42 -5.20 -5.86
N ALA A 155 2.52 -4.32 -6.85
CA ALA A 155 1.37 -3.71 -7.49
C ALA A 155 1.70 -3.39 -8.94
N ASP A 156 0.71 -3.50 -9.82
CA ASP A 156 0.75 -2.91 -11.14
C ASP A 156 0.26 -1.47 -11.06
N VAL A 157 0.90 -0.56 -11.79
CA VAL A 157 0.48 0.84 -11.89
C VAL A 157 0.27 1.19 -13.36
N ILE A 158 -0.98 1.37 -13.72
CA ILE A 158 -1.45 1.49 -15.10
C ILE A 158 -1.88 2.93 -15.36
N PRO A 159 -1.20 3.65 -16.26
CA PRO A 159 -1.66 4.95 -16.73
C PRO A 159 -2.99 4.81 -17.48
N LEU A 160 -3.96 5.63 -17.10
CA LEU A 160 -5.24 5.75 -17.78
C LEU A 160 -5.26 7.00 -18.67
N LYS A 161 -6.45 7.47 -19.04
CA LYS A 161 -6.59 8.64 -19.91
C LYS A 161 -6.30 9.92 -19.09
N GLY A 162 -5.40 10.75 -19.59
CA GLY A 162 -5.02 11.98 -18.90
C GLY A 162 -4.02 11.66 -17.79
N ASN A 163 -4.24 12.19 -16.60
CA ASN A 163 -3.34 12.02 -15.45
C ASN A 163 -3.82 10.92 -14.50
N ASP A 164 -4.90 10.21 -14.83
CA ASP A 164 -5.46 9.18 -13.99
C ASP A 164 -4.55 7.93 -13.97
N LEU A 165 -4.37 7.34 -12.80
CA LEU A 165 -3.62 6.11 -12.59
C LEU A 165 -4.52 5.07 -11.89
N LEU A 166 -4.39 3.82 -12.32
CA LEU A 166 -4.95 2.67 -11.60
C LEU A 166 -3.80 1.90 -10.95
N MET A 167 -3.96 1.55 -9.67
CA MET A 167 -3.10 0.58 -9.00
C MET A 167 -3.90 -0.70 -8.76
N ASP A 168 -3.50 -1.79 -9.39
CA ASP A 168 -4.19 -3.08 -9.31
C ASP A 168 -3.20 -4.25 -9.25
N ASN A 169 -3.73 -5.47 -9.39
CA ASN A 169 -2.94 -6.72 -9.31
C ASN A 169 -2.05 -6.77 -8.06
N LEU A 170 -2.64 -6.36 -6.93
CA LEU A 170 -1.94 -6.24 -5.66
C LEU A 170 -1.54 -7.62 -5.14
N LEU A 171 -0.25 -7.78 -4.84
CA LEU A 171 0.32 -8.98 -4.26
C LEU A 171 0.77 -8.68 -2.83
N LEU A 172 0.33 -9.50 -1.88
CA LEU A 172 0.85 -9.51 -0.52
C LEU A 172 1.36 -10.92 -0.19
N GLN A 173 2.61 -11.03 0.27
CA GLN A 173 3.12 -12.30 0.76
C GLN A 173 2.38 -12.71 2.04
N THR A 174 2.12 -14.01 2.19
CA THR A 174 1.62 -14.62 3.43
C THR A 174 2.57 -14.32 4.60
N PHE A 175 2.01 -13.90 5.72
CA PHE A 175 2.76 -13.64 6.95
C PHE A 175 2.18 -14.43 8.10
N SER A 176 2.98 -14.66 9.14
CA SER A 176 2.55 -15.39 10.32
C SER A 176 2.96 -14.66 11.57
N PHE A 177 2.14 -14.71 12.61
CA PHE A 177 2.49 -14.20 13.92
C PHE A 177 2.18 -15.24 14.99
N GLU A 178 2.95 -15.19 16.07
CA GLU A 178 2.78 -16.04 17.24
C GLU A 178 2.26 -15.18 18.40
N LEU A 179 1.38 -15.77 19.22
CA LEU A 179 0.93 -15.12 20.45
C LEU A 179 2.01 -15.22 21.53
N ASP A 180 2.11 -14.20 22.40
CA ASP A 180 3.05 -14.24 23.54
C ASP A 180 2.71 -15.44 24.44
N PRO A 181 3.67 -16.35 24.72
CA PRO A 181 3.44 -17.47 25.63
C PRO A 181 2.91 -17.07 27.01
N ALA A 182 3.15 -15.84 27.47
CA ALA A 182 2.62 -15.33 28.73
C ALA A 182 1.10 -15.12 28.72
N ASP A 183 0.52 -14.89 27.54
CA ASP A 183 -0.93 -14.67 27.35
C ASP A 183 -1.68 -15.97 27.05
N LEU A 184 -0.96 -17.10 26.90
CA LEU A 184 -1.55 -18.39 26.57
C LEU A 184 -2.14 -19.10 27.81
N PRO A 185 -3.31 -19.77 27.67
CA PRO A 185 -3.87 -20.60 28.72
C PRO A 185 -2.93 -21.74 29.15
N VAL A 186 -3.06 -22.18 30.41
CA VAL A 186 -2.27 -23.29 30.95
C VAL A 186 -2.47 -24.55 30.09
N GLY A 187 -1.36 -25.12 29.61
CA GLY A 187 -1.36 -26.34 28.80
C GLY A 187 -1.22 -26.10 27.29
N VAL A 188 -1.34 -24.85 26.85
CA VAL A 188 -0.98 -24.40 25.50
C VAL A 188 0.48 -23.97 25.49
N ASN A 189 1.25 -24.50 24.55
CA ASN A 189 2.68 -24.22 24.39
C ASN A 189 2.91 -23.10 23.37
N ASN A 190 2.18 -23.13 22.25
CA ASN A 190 2.29 -22.16 21.18
C ASN A 190 0.95 -21.99 20.47
N VAL A 191 0.71 -20.78 19.96
CA VAL A 191 -0.37 -20.49 19.02
C VAL A 191 0.23 -19.69 17.88
N THR A 192 0.22 -20.29 16.69
CA THR A 192 0.67 -19.65 15.45
C THR A 192 -0.54 -19.36 14.59
N ILE A 193 -0.58 -18.14 14.05
CA ILE A 193 -1.59 -17.70 13.11
C ILE A 193 -0.88 -17.36 11.80
N GLU A 194 -1.20 -18.08 10.74
CA GLU A 194 -0.78 -17.76 9.38
C GLU A 194 -1.92 -17.00 8.68
N ALA A 195 -1.62 -15.82 8.16
CA ALA A 195 -2.55 -14.95 7.47
C ALA A 195 -2.18 -14.81 6.00
N GLN A 196 -3.10 -15.24 5.13
CA GLN A 196 -3.04 -15.01 3.69
C GLN A 196 -4.10 -13.96 3.34
N VAL A 197 -3.65 -12.82 2.81
CA VAL A 197 -4.52 -11.73 2.36
C VAL A 197 -4.49 -11.67 0.84
N ASP A 198 -5.60 -12.06 0.22
CA ASP A 198 -5.81 -11.98 -1.22
C ASP A 198 -6.41 -10.61 -1.58
N LEU A 199 -5.57 -9.73 -2.13
CA LEU A 199 -5.94 -8.38 -2.57
C LEU A 199 -6.36 -8.35 -4.06
N SER A 200 -6.58 -9.49 -4.72
CA SER A 200 -6.95 -9.53 -6.15
C SER A 200 -8.29 -8.84 -6.46
N GLY A 201 -9.17 -8.69 -5.46
CA GLY A 201 -10.41 -7.92 -5.55
C GLY A 201 -10.27 -6.44 -5.14
N THR A 202 -9.06 -5.96 -4.91
CA THR A 202 -8.76 -4.59 -4.44
C THR A 202 -8.04 -3.81 -5.52
N MET A 203 -8.51 -2.59 -5.77
CA MET A 203 -7.90 -1.64 -6.70
C MET A 203 -7.87 -0.26 -6.05
N LEU A 204 -6.87 0.53 -6.38
CA LEU A 204 -6.80 1.93 -6.00
C LEU A 204 -6.80 2.82 -7.25
N PHE A 205 -7.40 3.99 -7.11
CA PHE A 205 -7.42 5.01 -8.15
C PHE A 205 -6.74 6.27 -7.62
N GLY A 206 -5.88 6.87 -8.43
CA GLY A 206 -5.21 8.12 -8.10
C GLY A 206 -5.09 9.02 -9.32
N THR A 207 -4.76 10.29 -9.08
CA THR A 207 -4.45 11.26 -10.14
C THR A 207 -3.02 11.74 -9.96
N LEU A 208 -2.25 11.68 -11.04
CA LEU A 208 -0.88 12.13 -11.09
C LEU A 208 -0.84 13.67 -10.98
N GLU A 209 -0.25 14.12 -9.90
CA GLU A 209 0.17 15.49 -9.66
C GLU A 209 1.62 15.62 -10.11
N SER A 210 1.83 16.17 -11.31
CA SER A 210 3.16 16.57 -11.75
C SER A 210 3.60 17.77 -10.91
N ALA A 211 4.79 17.71 -10.30
CA ALA A 211 5.43 18.92 -9.83
C ALA A 211 5.83 19.71 -11.08
N CYS A 212 5.05 20.74 -11.43
CA CYS A 212 5.29 21.54 -12.63
C CYS A 212 6.76 21.97 -12.65
N SER A 213 7.54 21.35 -13.53
CA SER A 213 8.96 21.65 -13.64
C SER A 213 9.11 23.11 -14.09
N PRO A 214 10.22 23.80 -13.77
CA PRO A 214 10.44 25.13 -14.32
C PRO A 214 10.27 25.11 -15.85
N GLY A 215 9.38 25.95 -16.37
CA GLY A 215 9.04 25.98 -17.79
C GLY A 215 7.87 25.09 -18.22
N ASP A 216 7.46 24.08 -17.44
CA ASP A 216 6.23 23.30 -17.67
C ASP A 216 5.06 24.09 -17.05
N PHE A 217 4.53 25.03 -17.81
CA PHE A 217 3.52 25.98 -17.34
C PHE A 217 2.11 25.42 -17.40
N ASN A 218 1.86 24.40 -18.24
CA ASN A 218 0.58 23.70 -18.28
C ASN A 218 0.55 22.46 -17.37
N CYS A 219 1.68 22.12 -16.73
CA CYS A 219 1.86 21.00 -15.83
C CYS A 219 1.56 19.64 -16.49
N ASP A 220 1.83 19.51 -17.79
CA ASP A 220 1.62 18.27 -18.54
C ASP A 220 2.84 17.32 -18.50
N GLY A 221 3.90 17.73 -17.81
CA GLY A 221 5.10 16.93 -17.58
C GLY A 221 6.14 17.03 -18.69
N CYS A 222 5.90 17.86 -19.70
CA CYS A 222 6.88 18.22 -20.73
C CYS A 222 7.09 19.75 -20.71
N VAL A 223 8.25 20.19 -21.16
CA VAL A 223 8.48 21.60 -21.52
C VAL A 223 8.48 21.69 -23.03
N ASP A 224 7.34 22.04 -23.62
CA ASP A 224 7.13 21.92 -25.06
C ASP A 224 6.44 23.12 -25.73
N GLY A 225 5.87 22.91 -26.92
CA GLY A 225 5.17 23.96 -27.66
C GLY A 225 3.93 24.52 -26.93
N GLY A 226 3.28 23.73 -26.09
CA GLY A 226 2.17 24.14 -25.23
C GLY A 226 2.61 25.21 -24.23
N ASP A 227 3.69 24.94 -23.52
CA ASP A 227 4.28 25.86 -22.55
C ASP A 227 4.90 27.09 -23.21
N LEU A 228 5.52 26.91 -24.38
CA LEU A 228 5.99 28.05 -25.17
C LEU A 228 4.83 28.99 -25.51
N GLY A 229 3.65 28.45 -25.81
CA GLY A 229 2.44 29.23 -26.01
C GLY A 229 2.06 30.05 -24.77
N ILE A 230 2.18 29.46 -23.58
CA ILE A 230 1.90 30.13 -22.30
C ILE A 230 2.95 31.22 -22.01
N LEU A 231 4.24 30.92 -22.18
CA LEU A 231 5.33 31.89 -22.03
C LEU A 231 5.12 33.10 -22.93
N LEU A 232 4.85 32.87 -24.23
CA LEU A 232 4.63 33.96 -25.19
C LEU A 232 3.34 34.74 -24.91
N ALA A 233 2.32 34.11 -24.36
CA ALA A 233 1.10 34.80 -23.93
C ALA A 233 1.35 35.74 -22.74
N ALA A 234 2.35 35.44 -21.90
CA ALA A 234 2.73 36.24 -20.75
C ALA A 234 3.82 37.30 -21.04
N TRP A 235 4.21 37.48 -22.31
CA TRP A 235 5.31 38.37 -22.71
C TRP A 235 5.14 39.81 -22.20
N GLY A 236 6.19 40.33 -21.56
CA GLY A 236 6.23 41.66 -20.95
C GLY A 236 5.47 41.78 -19.63
N THR A 237 5.01 40.66 -19.05
CA THR A 237 4.33 40.60 -17.76
C THR A 237 5.14 39.78 -16.74
N PRO A 238 4.85 39.84 -15.43
CA PRO A 238 5.51 38.96 -14.46
C PRO A 238 5.12 37.48 -14.54
N GLY A 239 4.16 37.09 -15.38
CA GLY A 239 3.78 35.68 -15.53
C GLY A 239 4.79 34.92 -16.38
N SER A 240 5.13 33.69 -16.02
CA SER A 240 6.18 32.86 -16.68
C SER A 240 7.61 33.41 -16.60
N ASP A 241 7.89 34.30 -15.64
CA ASP A 241 9.22 34.88 -15.37
C ASP A 241 10.13 33.85 -14.70
N LEU A 242 10.94 33.17 -15.52
CA LEU A 242 11.87 32.12 -15.10
C LEU A 242 13.18 32.70 -14.56
N SER A 243 13.53 33.93 -14.98
CA SER A 243 14.73 34.63 -14.55
C SER A 243 14.56 35.35 -13.20
N GLY A 244 13.32 35.64 -12.81
CA GLY A 244 12.93 36.34 -11.59
C GLY A 244 13.17 37.85 -11.64
N ASP A 245 13.26 38.46 -12.83
CA ASP A 245 13.61 39.87 -12.99
C ASP A 245 12.39 40.82 -13.00
N GLY A 246 11.18 40.24 -12.96
CA GLY A 246 9.89 40.93 -12.93
C GLY A 246 9.21 41.04 -14.29
N SER A 247 9.75 40.47 -15.37
CA SER A 247 9.12 40.45 -16.70
C SER A 247 9.50 39.22 -17.52
N THR A 248 8.54 38.65 -18.26
CA THR A 248 8.83 37.59 -19.24
C THR A 248 9.32 38.16 -20.55
N ASP A 249 10.58 37.87 -20.89
CA ASP A 249 11.19 38.31 -22.13
C ASP A 249 12.14 37.27 -22.76
N GLY A 250 13.10 37.76 -23.57
CA GLY A 250 14.07 36.90 -24.25
C GLY A 250 14.99 36.14 -23.30
N ALA A 251 15.22 36.63 -22.08
CA ALA A 251 15.98 35.93 -21.05
C ALA A 251 15.24 34.66 -20.60
N ASP A 252 13.95 34.77 -20.29
CA ASP A 252 13.10 33.64 -19.90
C ASP A 252 12.92 32.65 -21.03
N LEU A 253 12.74 33.13 -22.28
CA LEU A 253 12.71 32.24 -23.44
C LEU A 253 14.03 31.46 -23.59
N GLY A 254 15.18 32.08 -23.31
CA GLY A 254 16.47 31.42 -23.33
C GLY A 254 16.60 30.32 -22.27
N ILE A 255 16.11 30.58 -21.06
CA ILE A 255 16.04 29.60 -19.97
C ILE A 255 15.07 28.47 -20.35
N PHE A 256 13.86 28.82 -20.78
CA PHE A 256 12.83 27.88 -21.22
C PHE A 256 13.33 26.91 -22.29
N LEU A 257 14.02 27.39 -23.33
CA LEU A 257 14.58 26.52 -24.37
C LEU A 257 15.69 25.60 -23.86
N SER A 258 16.36 25.94 -22.75
CA SER A 258 17.32 25.05 -22.10
C SER A 258 16.64 23.92 -21.32
N LEU A 259 15.36 24.10 -20.99
CA LEU A 259 14.51 23.15 -20.28
C LEU A 259 13.66 22.30 -21.25
N TRP A 260 13.72 22.58 -22.56
CA TRP A 260 12.88 21.94 -23.58
C TRP A 260 13.03 20.43 -23.61
N GLY A 261 11.90 19.75 -23.52
CA GLY A 261 11.78 18.29 -23.64
C GLY A 261 10.97 17.65 -22.53
N CYS A 262 10.95 16.32 -22.62
CA CYS A 262 10.64 15.36 -21.59
C CYS A 262 11.75 14.28 -21.69
#